data_AF-A0AAF0U789-F1
#
_entry.id   AF-A0AAF0U789-F1
#
_cell.length_a   1.000
_cell.length_b   1.000
_cell.length_c   1.000
_cell.angle_alpha   90.00
_cell.angle_beta   90.00
_cell.angle_gamma   90.00
#
_symmetry.space_group_name_H-M   'P 1'
#
loop_
_entity.id
_entity.type
_entity.pdbx_description
1 polymer ?
#
loop_
_entity_poly.entity_id
_entity_poly.type
_entity_poly.pdbx_seq_one_letter_code
_entity_poly.pdbx_strand_id
1 'polypeptide(L)'
;MEVTTQLLPILAVHFHNDLGLATANTLAGICVGVRQVDVTINGIGERAGNASLEEDGILKNKGTYEFVSAEYVGFIRGSEHDIRLGKLSGRYALKIKMLEV
;
A
#
# COMPACT_ATOMS: atom_id res chain seq x y z
N MET A 1 19.73 16.58 23.74
CA MET A 1 18.47 17.34 23.72
C MET A 1 17.36 16.35 23.40
N GLU A 2 16.93 15.56 24.39
CA GLU A 2 16.21 14.30 24.11
C GLU A 2 15.26 13.92 25.27
N VAL A 3 14.46 14.88 25.79
CA VAL A 3 13.59 14.62 26.96
C VAL A 3 12.17 15.21 26.84
N THR A 4 11.74 15.77 25.70
CA THR A 4 10.42 16.47 25.62
C THR A 4 9.36 15.83 24.71
N THR A 5 9.65 14.75 23.99
CA THR A 5 8.66 14.15 23.05
C THR A 5 7.74 13.09 23.68
N GLN A 6 7.96 12.70 24.94
CA GLN A 6 7.16 11.67 25.63
C GLN A 6 5.97 12.23 26.44
N LEU A 7 5.84 13.55 26.58
CA LEU A 7 4.79 14.21 27.38
C LEU A 7 3.78 15.02 26.56
N LEU A 8 3.97 15.13 25.25
CA LEU A 8 3.02 15.82 24.36
C LEU A 8 1.87 14.88 23.95
N PRO A 9 0.63 15.39 23.83
CA PRO A 9 -0.48 14.59 23.35
C PRO A 9 -0.19 14.05 21.95
N ILE A 10 -0.53 12.79 21.71
CA ILE A 10 -0.39 12.16 20.41
C ILE A 10 -1.47 12.74 19.50
N LEU A 11 -1.06 13.38 18.41
CA LEU A 11 -1.98 13.79 17.36
C LEU A 11 -2.33 12.56 16.51
N ALA A 12 -3.63 12.32 16.36
CA ALA A 12 -4.21 11.26 15.54
C ALA A 12 -5.04 11.86 14.40
N VAL A 13 -5.08 11.19 13.25
CA VAL A 13 -5.93 11.56 12.11
C VAL A 13 -6.76 10.39 11.63
N HIS A 14 -7.97 10.71 11.16
CA HIS A 14 -8.94 9.78 10.60
C HIS A 14 -9.54 10.42 9.35
N PHE A 15 -9.43 9.76 8.20
CA PHE A 15 -9.94 10.26 6.92
C PHE A 15 -10.87 9.25 6.25
N HIS A 16 -12.01 9.74 5.75
CA HIS A 16 -12.91 8.99 4.90
C HIS A 16 -12.52 9.10 3.42
N ASN A 17 -12.89 8.09 2.63
CA ASN A 17 -12.41 7.92 1.26
C ASN A 17 -13.40 8.37 0.17
N ASP A 18 -14.35 9.28 0.48
CA ASP A 18 -15.39 9.75 -0.44
C ASP A 18 -14.87 10.24 -1.80
N LEU A 19 -13.68 10.85 -1.81
CA LEU A 19 -13.03 11.39 -3.00
C LEU A 19 -11.81 10.55 -3.45
N GLY A 20 -11.58 9.38 -2.86
CA GLY A 20 -10.38 8.58 -3.12
C GLY A 20 -9.08 9.17 -2.57
N LEU A 21 -9.18 10.06 -1.56
CA LEU A 21 -8.04 10.81 -1.01
C LEU A 21 -7.67 10.42 0.43
N ALA A 22 -8.31 9.42 1.03
CA ALA A 22 -8.10 9.08 2.44
C ALA A 22 -6.63 8.73 2.73
N THR A 23 -6.05 7.83 1.92
CA THR A 23 -4.67 7.37 2.06
C THR A 23 -3.67 8.53 1.87
N ALA A 24 -3.89 9.40 0.88
CA ALA A 24 -3.05 10.56 0.63
C ALA A 24 -3.09 11.58 1.79
N ASN A 25 -4.27 11.84 2.35
CA ASN A 25 -4.45 12.74 3.48
C ASN A 25 -3.82 12.18 4.76
N THR A 26 -3.93 10.87 4.99
CA THR A 26 -3.26 10.17 6.09
C THR A 26 -1.74 10.35 6.02
N LEU A 27 -1.14 10.13 4.84
CA LEU A 27 0.29 10.34 4.62
C LEU A 27 0.70 11.80 4.79
N ALA A 28 -0.10 12.75 4.29
CA ALA A 28 0.14 14.16 4.50
C ALA A 28 0.14 14.53 5.98
N GLY A 29 -0.77 13.95 6.77
CA GLY A 29 -0.80 14.04 8.23
C GLY A 29 0.51 13.57 8.87
N ILE A 30 0.98 12.38 8.49
CA ILE A 30 2.26 11.85 8.99
C ILE A 30 3.42 12.80 8.66
N CYS A 31 3.47 13.33 7.43
CA CYS A 31 4.51 14.28 6.99
C CYS A 31 4.55 15.56 7.82
N VAL A 32 3.42 16.00 8.40
CA VAL A 32 3.35 17.20 9.27
C VAL A 32 3.47 16.88 10.76
N GLY A 33 3.76 15.63 11.13
CA GLY A 33 4.08 15.22 12.50
C GLY A 33 2.97 14.48 13.25
N VAL A 34 1.93 14.02 12.56
CA VAL A 34 0.96 13.07 13.13
C VAL A 34 1.65 11.75 13.43
N ARG A 35 1.37 11.17 14.61
CA ARG A 35 2.03 9.95 15.08
C ARG A 35 1.10 8.76 15.24
N GLN A 36 -0.21 8.96 15.08
CA GLN A 36 -1.21 7.92 15.05
C GLN A 36 -2.14 8.12 13.86
N VAL A 37 -2.48 7.03 13.17
CA VAL A 37 -3.38 7.05 12.03
C VAL A 37 -4.45 5.99 12.21
N ASP A 38 -5.70 6.36 12.00
CA ASP A 38 -6.82 5.43 12.07
C ASP A 38 -7.09 4.91 10.65
N VAL A 39 -6.95 3.60 10.50
CA VAL A 39 -7.09 2.88 9.23
C VAL A 39 -7.91 1.61 9.45
N THR A 40 -8.48 1.06 8.37
CA THR A 40 -9.22 -0.20 8.43
C THR A 40 -8.67 -1.21 7.43
N ILE A 41 -8.83 -2.50 7.75
CA ILE A 41 -8.47 -3.61 6.86
C ILE A 41 -9.33 -3.50 5.59
N ASN A 42 -8.71 -3.54 4.42
CA ASN A 42 -9.33 -3.31 3.11
C ASN A 42 -10.07 -1.96 2.98
N GLY A 43 -9.81 -0.99 3.86
CA GLY A 43 -10.48 0.32 3.82
C GLY A 43 -11.98 0.30 4.14
N ILE A 44 -12.50 -0.77 4.76
CA ILE A 44 -13.94 -0.87 5.08
C ILE A 44 -14.40 0.25 6.04
N GLY A 45 -15.63 0.71 5.88
CA GLY A 45 -16.21 1.76 6.71
C GLY A 45 -17.45 2.39 6.09
N GLU A 46 -17.89 3.52 6.65
CA GLU A 46 -19.03 4.28 6.13
C GLU A 46 -18.79 4.79 4.70
N ARG A 47 -19.82 4.73 3.86
CA ARG A 47 -19.83 5.18 2.45
C ARG A 47 -18.72 4.53 1.60
N ALA A 48 -17.80 5.33 1.05
CA ALA A 48 -16.67 4.86 0.25
C ALA A 48 -15.53 4.28 1.09
N GLY A 49 -15.70 4.21 2.42
CA GLY A 49 -14.75 3.60 3.35
C GLY A 49 -13.81 4.59 4.03
N ASN A 50 -12.77 4.05 4.65
CA ASN A 50 -11.70 4.79 5.32
C ASN A 50 -10.37 4.62 4.57
N ALA A 51 -9.30 5.22 5.07
CA ALA A 51 -7.94 4.92 4.59
C ALA A 51 -7.64 3.42 4.75
N SER A 52 -7.24 2.77 3.65
CA SER A 52 -6.84 1.36 3.64
C SER A 52 -5.44 1.22 4.24
N LEU A 53 -5.28 0.28 5.17
CA LEU A 53 -3.99 -0.08 5.75
C LEU A 53 -3.01 -0.57 4.67
N GLU A 54 -3.52 -1.33 3.71
CA GLU A 54 -2.76 -1.94 2.62
C GLU A 54 -2.24 -0.86 1.65
N GLU A 55 -3.08 0.10 1.27
CA GLU A 55 -2.69 1.21 0.42
C GLU A 55 -1.68 2.17 1.09
N ASP A 56 -1.86 2.45 2.39
CA ASP A 56 -0.94 3.30 3.16
C ASP A 56 0.44 2.65 3.29
N GLY A 57 0.50 1.33 3.43
CA GLY A 57 1.75 0.55 3.44
C GLY A 57 2.47 0.57 2.08
N ILE A 58 1.73 0.46 0.98
CA ILE A 58 2.28 0.44 -0.38
C ILE A 58 2.89 1.79 -0.77
N LEU A 59 2.24 2.92 -0.43
CA LEU A 59 2.71 4.25 -0.81
C LEU A 59 4.01 4.70 -0.11
N LYS A 60 4.44 4.00 0.96
CA LYS A 60 5.64 4.32 1.74
C LYS A 60 6.96 3.85 1.08
N ASN A 61 6.95 2.99 0.05
CA ASN A 61 8.17 2.48 -0.60
C ASN A 61 8.07 2.48 -2.15
N LYS A 62 9.13 2.90 -2.85
CA LYS A 62 9.12 3.23 -4.30
C LYS A 62 10.11 2.38 -5.14
N GLY A 63 9.95 1.06 -5.16
CA GLY A 63 10.67 0.16 -6.08
C GLY A 63 9.82 -0.24 -7.29
N THR A 64 10.30 0.01 -8.52
CA THR A 64 9.78 -0.35 -9.86
C THR A 64 8.55 -1.28 -9.95
N TYR A 65 7.41 -0.80 -10.53
CA TYR A 65 6.13 -1.46 -10.94
C TYR A 65 5.49 -2.55 -10.04
N GLU A 66 6.24 -3.13 -9.11
CA GLU A 66 5.88 -3.99 -7.98
C GLU A 66 6.47 -3.29 -6.73
N PHE A 67 5.74 -2.32 -6.20
CA PHE A 67 6.18 -1.45 -5.08
C PHE A 67 6.47 -2.20 -3.78
N VAL A 68 5.87 -3.38 -3.62
CA VAL A 68 5.94 -4.23 -2.45
C VAL A 68 6.08 -5.68 -2.93
N SER A 69 7.03 -6.43 -2.36
CA SER A 69 7.12 -7.86 -2.68
C SER A 69 5.89 -8.59 -2.17
N ALA A 70 5.38 -9.55 -2.94
CA ALA A 70 4.22 -10.36 -2.54
C ALA A 70 4.44 -11.01 -1.16
N GLU A 71 5.66 -11.43 -0.88
CA GLU A 71 6.06 -12.01 0.41
C GLU A 71 5.97 -11.01 1.56
N TYR A 72 6.24 -9.72 1.32
CA TYR A 72 6.15 -8.68 2.34
C TYR A 72 4.71 -8.48 2.82
N VAL A 73 3.73 -8.68 1.95
CA VAL A 73 2.29 -8.65 2.26
C VAL A 73 1.70 -10.03 2.57
N GLY A 74 2.55 -11.05 2.76
CA GLY A 74 2.13 -12.40 3.18
C GLY A 74 1.62 -13.32 2.07
N PHE A 75 1.82 -12.96 0.80
CA PHE A 75 1.48 -13.83 -0.34
C PHE A 75 2.65 -14.78 -0.64
N ILE A 76 2.30 -16.03 -0.94
CA ILE A 76 3.24 -17.04 -1.42
C ILE A 76 3.29 -16.95 -2.95
N ARG A 77 4.45 -16.67 -3.54
CA ARG A 77 4.63 -16.76 -5.00
C ARG A 77 4.57 -18.23 -5.43
N GLY A 78 3.68 -18.54 -6.38
CA GLY A 78 3.55 -19.89 -6.94
C GLY A 78 4.71 -20.29 -7.85
N SER A 79 5.13 -19.39 -8.74
CA SER A 79 6.33 -19.49 -9.59
C SER A 79 7.08 -18.15 -9.60
N GLU A 80 8.40 -18.14 -9.89
CA GLU A 80 9.20 -16.90 -9.95
C GLU A 80 8.57 -15.85 -10.90
N HIS A 81 7.80 -16.30 -11.90
CA HIS A 81 7.13 -15.46 -12.88
C HIS A 81 5.67 -15.92 -13.12
N ASP A 82 4.73 -15.58 -12.24
CA ASP A 82 3.27 -15.76 -12.51
C ASP A 82 2.77 -14.72 -13.55
N ILE A 83 3.30 -14.82 -14.77
CA ILE A 83 2.94 -13.95 -15.88
C ILE A 83 1.65 -14.49 -16.50
N ARG A 84 0.55 -13.75 -16.33
CA ARG A 84 -0.70 -13.99 -17.04
C ARG A 84 -0.60 -13.44 -18.47
N LEU A 85 -0.70 -14.33 -19.45
CA LEU A 85 -0.73 -13.94 -20.86
C LEU A 85 -2.11 -13.39 -21.25
N GLY A 86 -2.13 -12.30 -22.00
CA GLY A 86 -3.32 -11.66 -22.55
C GLY A 86 -3.04 -10.94 -23.86
N LYS A 87 -4.03 -10.21 -24.38
CA LYS A 87 -3.95 -9.53 -25.69
C LYS A 87 -2.74 -8.59 -25.85
N LEU A 88 -2.29 -7.97 -24.76
CA LEU A 88 -1.18 -7.03 -24.75
C LEU A 88 0.17 -7.68 -24.42
N SER A 89 0.22 -9.00 -24.22
CA SER A 89 1.47 -9.69 -23.89
C SER A 89 2.41 -9.74 -25.10
N GLY A 90 3.64 -9.27 -24.91
CA GLY A 90 4.66 -9.25 -25.96
C GLY A 90 5.32 -10.62 -26.20
N ARG A 91 6.14 -10.70 -27.26
CA ARG A 91 6.85 -11.93 -27.66
C ARG A 91 7.75 -12.50 -26.54
N TYR A 92 8.36 -11.62 -25.74
CA TYR A 92 9.22 -12.04 -24.63
C TYR A 92 8.46 -12.76 -23.51
N ALA A 93 7.29 -12.23 -23.13
CA ALA A 93 6.41 -12.87 -22.15
C ALA A 93 5.90 -14.24 -22.64
N LEU A 94 5.55 -14.34 -23.93
CA LEU A 94 5.16 -15.61 -24.55
C LEU A 94 6.31 -16.62 -24.54
N LYS A 95 7.53 -16.19 -24.89
CA LYS A 95 8.73 -17.04 -24.87
C LYS A 95 9.01 -17.59 -23.47
N ILE A 96 8.94 -16.75 -22.44
CA ILE A 96 9.14 -17.19 -21.04
C ILE A 96 8.08 -18.22 -20.67
N LYS A 97 6.79 -17.96 -20.94
CA LYS A 97 5.72 -18.90 -20.61
C LYS A 97 5.84 -20.24 -21.33
N MET A 98 6.31 -20.26 -22.57
CA MET A 98 6.56 -21.50 -23.31
C MET A 98 7.75 -22.31 -22.79
N LEU A 99 8.70 -21.67 -22.09
CA LEU A 99 9.84 -22.34 -21.45
C LEU A 99 9.52 -22.85 -20.03
N GLU A 100 8.41 -22.42 -19.43
CA GLU A 100 7.90 -22.90 -18.15
C GLU A 100 7.08 -24.22 -18.26
N VAL A 101 6.69 -24.62 -19.47
CA VAL A 101 5.94 -25.88 -19.76
C VAL A 101 6.93 -27.01 -20.03
#